data_AF-A0A0C1R1W9-F1
#
_entry.id   AF-A0A0C1R1W9-F1
#
_cell.length_a   1.000
_cell.length_b   1.000
_cell.length_c   1.000
_cell.angle_alpha   90.00
_cell.angle_beta   90.00
_cell.angle_gamma   90.00
#
_symmetry.space_group_name_H-M   'P 1'
#
loop_
_entity.id
_entity.type
_entity.pdbx_description
1 polymer ?
#
loop_
_entity_poly.entity_id
_entity_poly.type
_entity_poly.pdbx_seq_one_letter_code
_entity_poly.pdbx_strand_id
1 'polypeptide(L)' 'MSQGANVNAKEMLGDTALHLAVERKNIRIVELLLSQSSIDINIKGIDEQTPLQNALYNGYDEIA' A
#
# COMPACT_ATOMS: atom_id res chain seq x y z
N MET A 1 0.78 19.76 -13.70
CA MET A 1 0.74 18.50 -14.48
C MET A 1 0.59 17.36 -13.49
N SER A 2 -0.63 17.04 -13.07
CA SER A 2 -0.93 15.76 -12.44
C SER A 2 -0.97 14.74 -13.57
N GLN A 3 0.20 14.17 -13.90
CA GLN A 3 0.24 12.99 -14.76
C GLN A 3 -0.61 11.95 -14.06
N GLY A 4 -1.63 11.40 -14.74
CA GLY A 4 -2.61 10.45 -14.20
C GLY A 4 -2.00 9.11 -13.79
N ALA A 5 -1.02 9.13 -12.89
CA ALA A 5 -0.38 7.98 -12.32
C ALA A 5 -1.44 7.18 -11.55
N ASN A 6 -1.59 5.92 -11.94
CA ASN A 6 -2.48 5.01 -11.25
C ASN A 6 -1.85 4.65 -9.89
N VAL A 7 -2.36 5.25 -8.80
CA VAL A 7 -1.90 4.97 -7.43
C VAL A 7 -2.07 3.51 -7.02
N ASN A 8 -2.98 2.79 -7.70
CA ASN A 8 -3.29 1.38 -7.47
C ASN A 8 -2.53 0.42 -8.40
N ALA A 9 -1.57 0.94 -9.19
CA ALA A 9 -0.76 0.10 -10.05
C ALA A 9 -0.03 -0.96 -9.22
N LYS A 10 -0.07 -2.20 -9.71
CA LYS A 10 0.73 -3.30 -9.19
C LYS A 10 2.10 -3.26 -9.87
N GLU A 11 3.17 -3.42 -9.10
CA GLU A 11 4.49 -3.68 -9.67
C GLU A 11 4.62 -5.14 -10.13
N MET A 12 5.81 -5.55 -10.58
CA MET A 12 6.05 -6.84 -11.23
C MET A 12 5.76 -8.05 -10.34
N LEU A 13 6.04 -7.98 -9.04
CA LEU A 13 5.74 -9.04 -8.07
C LEU A 13 4.25 -9.07 -7.70
N GLY A 14 3.54 -7.98 -7.95
CA GLY A 14 2.10 -7.87 -7.70
C GLY A 14 1.78 -7.01 -6.49
N ASP A 15 2.71 -6.25 -5.95
CA ASP A 15 2.45 -5.33 -4.85
C ASP A 15 2.07 -3.94 -5.36
N THR A 16 1.22 -3.24 -4.61
CA THR A 16 0.95 -1.81 -4.87
C THR A 16 1.94 -0.93 -4.12
N ALA A 17 1.99 0.36 -4.47
CA ALA A 17 2.76 1.33 -3.70
C ALA A 17 2.43 1.32 -2.20
N LEU A 18 1.17 1.01 -1.84
CA LEU A 18 0.74 0.92 -0.45
C LEU A 18 1.33 -0.32 0.26
N HIS A 19 1.41 -1.47 -0.40
CA HIS A 19 2.08 -2.66 0.16
C HIS A 19 3.56 -2.34 0.49
N LEU A 20 4.28 -1.75 -0.47
CA LEU A 20 5.69 -1.39 -0.31
C LEU A 20 5.90 -0.34 0.80
N ALA A 21 4.96 0.59 0.97
CA ALA A 21 5.02 1.59 2.04
C ALA A 21 4.84 0.95 3.42
N VAL A 22 3.91 0.00 3.54
CA VAL A 22 3.70 -0.80 4.76
C VAL A 22 4.92 -1.65 5.08
N GLU A 23 5.44 -2.40 4.10
CA GLU A 23 6.63 -3.25 4.27
C GLU A 23 7.83 -2.46 4.83
N ARG A 24 8.02 -1.24 4.31
CA ARG A 24 9.10 -0.32 4.71
C ARG A 24 8.81 0.47 5.99
N LYS A 25 7.67 0.25 6.65
CA LYS A 25 7.20 1.01 7.83
C LYS A 25 7.19 2.53 7.60
N ASN A 26 6.95 2.97 6.37
CA ASN A 26 7.05 4.39 6.03
C ASN A 26 5.69 5.06 6.20
N ILE A 27 5.36 5.41 7.45
CA ILE A 27 4.09 6.04 7.85
C ILE A 27 3.78 7.26 6.98
N ARG A 28 4.79 8.10 6.70
CA ARG A 28 4.59 9.31 5.91
C ARG A 28 4.08 9.03 4.50
N ILE A 29 4.57 7.95 3.88
CA ILE A 29 4.12 7.54 2.54
C ILE A 29 2.77 6.83 2.63
N VAL A 30 2.52 6.04 3.68
CA VAL A 30 1.20 5.44 3.94
C VAL A 30 0.13 6.54 4.01
N GLU A 31 0.33 7.57 4.84
CA GLU A 31 -0.58 8.72 4.95
C GLU A 31 -0.79 9.43 3.60
N LEU A 32 0.28 9.65 2.84
CA LEU A 32 0.22 10.33 1.54
C LEU A 32 -0.56 9.53 0.49
N LEU A 33 -0.45 8.20 0.51
CA LEU A 33 -1.19 7.31 -0.38
C LEU A 33 -2.66 7.21 0.04
N LEU A 34 -2.94 7.12 1.34
CA LEU A 34 -4.29 7.10 1.89
C LEU A 34 -5.04 8.43 1.68
N SER A 35 -4.33 9.55 1.49
CA SER A 35 -4.95 10.82 1.14
C SER A 35 -5.40 10.92 -0.33
N GLN A 36 -5.10 9.93 -1.18
CA GLN A 36 -5.53 9.94 -2.58
C GLN A 36 -6.99 9.49 -2.69
N SER A 37 -7.83 10.26 -3.38
CA SER A 37 -9.26 9.96 -3.49
C SER A 37 -9.59 8.66 -4.22
N SER A 38 -8.68 8.17 -5.07
CA SER A 38 -8.87 6.96 -5.86
C SER A 38 -8.08 5.75 -5.32
N ILE A 39 -7.54 5.82 -4.10
CA ILE A 39 -6.79 4.70 -3.51
C ILE A 39 -7.71 3.51 -3.24
N ASP A 40 -7.30 2.31 -3.64
CA ASP A 40 -7.93 1.05 -3.26
C ASP A 40 -7.04 0.30 -2.28
N ILE A 41 -7.46 0.30 -1.01
CA ILE A 41 -6.75 -0.32 0.11
C ILE A 41 -6.93 -1.84 0.18
N ASN A 42 -7.82 -2.41 -0.63
CA ASN A 42 -8.16 -3.84 -0.58
C ASN A 42 -7.50 -4.67 -1.68
N ILE A 43 -6.67 -4.04 -2.53
CA ILE A 43 -5.91 -4.77 -3.54
C ILE A 43 -5.01 -5.78 -2.85
N LYS A 44 -5.02 -7.01 -3.37
CA LYS A 44 -4.15 -8.08 -2.91
C LYS A 44 -2.81 -8.04 -3.62
N GLY A 45 -1.75 -8.10 -2.83
CA GLY A 45 -0.34 -8.14 -3.20
C GLY A 45 0.11 -9.50 -3.76
N ILE A 46 1.42 -9.75 -3.71
CA ILE A 46 2.02 -11.02 -4.14
C ILE A 46 1.55 -12.22 -3.28
N ASP A 47 1.39 -12.03 -1.97
CA ASP A 47 1.03 -13.09 -1.02
C ASP A 47 -0.49 -13.29 -0.87
N GLU A 48 -1.28 -12.77 -1.81
CA GLU A 48 -2.74 -12.67 -1.71
C GLU A 48 -3.26 -11.88 -0.49
N GLN A 49 -2.38 -11.10 0.14
CA GLN A 49 -2.67 -10.25 1.30
C GLN A 49 -2.95 -8.81 0.88
N THR A 50 -3.80 -8.11 1.61
CA THR A 50 -3.94 -6.65 1.50
C THR A 50 -2.79 -5.94 2.23
N PRO A 51 -2.56 -4.64 2.00
CA PRO A 51 -1.55 -3.89 2.75
C PRO A 51 -1.75 -3.96 4.26
N LEU A 52 -3.00 -3.95 4.72
CA LEU A 52 -3.32 -4.09 6.14
C LEU A 52 -2.98 -5.49 6.67
N GLN A 53 -3.29 -6.54 5.91
CA GLN A 53 -2.92 -7.91 6.28
C GLN A 53 -1.39 -8.08 6.35
N ASN A 54 -0.64 -7.45 5.44
CA ASN A 54 0.82 -7.39 5.52
C ASN A 54 1.30 -6.71 6.82
N ALA A 55 0.69 -5.59 7.22
CA ALA A 55 1.03 -4.91 8.47
C ALA A 55 0.82 -5.82 9.69
N LEU A 56 -0.33 -6.50 9.75
CA LEU A 56 -0.67 -7.43 10.83
C LEU A 56 0.25 -8.64 10.87
N TYR A 57 0.55 -9.24 9.71
CA TYR A 57 1.44 -10.40 9.62
C TYR A 57 2.86 -10.08 10.13
N ASN A 58 3.35 -8.86 9.86
CA ASN A 58 4.67 -8.42 10.29
C ASN A 58 4.68 -7.77 11.69
N GLY A 59 3.53 -7.66 12.37
CA GLY A 59 3.41 -7.06 13.71
C GLY A 59 3.63 -5.56 13.75
N TYR A 60 3.11 -4.83 12.75
CA TYR A 60 3.29 -3.38 12.62
C TYR A 60 2.09 -2.64 13.23
N ASP A 61 2.03 -2.62 14.56
CA ASP A 61 0.88 -2.09 15.33
C ASP A 61 0.53 -0.62 15.02
N GLU A 62 1.50 0.17 14.56
CA GLU A 62 1.30 1.60 14.21
C GLU A 62 0.58 1.80 12.86
N ILE A 63 0.54 0.76 12.02
CA ILE A 63 -0.04 0.77 10.67
C ILE A 63 -1.34 -0.06 10.61
N ALA A 64 -1.53 -0.95 11.60
CA ALA A 64 -2.66 -1.86 11.74
C ALA A 64 -4.00 -1.17 12.08
#